data_AF-A0A1A9HHU7-F1
#
_entry.id   AF-A0A1A9HHU7-F1
#
_cell.length_a   1.000
_cell.length_b   1.000
_cell.length_c   1.000
_cell.angle_alpha   90.00
_cell.angle_beta   90.00
_cell.angle_gamma   90.00
#
_symmetry.space_group_name_H-M   'P 1'
#
loop_
_entity.id
_entity.type
_entity.pdbx_description
1 polymer ?
#
loop_
_entity_poly.entity_id
_entity_poly.type
_entity_poly.pdbx_seq_one_letter_code
_entity_poly.pdbx_strand_id
1 'polypeptide(L)'
;MFDKIKPGHVLRFNGTDPGDIAPPAATALGNDITAETLWTAQSVLGRVDLISHPTGPLADMAAEVAKKLRPGISLTRLASYSDTVKAHTSQNRFLGATLCDFVGYVDGRSNYIATDRAVISKDFSGCLMVSYRVGGQRRVAHSAASQDPARDCKQAFLTTLQGQNAQQLSWFKPYTNDEAAGFILRFAVARPHVGGQLNRMTTFGVVTSTGDAYAIEAFKPLAAVQNDWIVTAVRRPQIRTSWTV
;
A
#
# COMPACT_ATOMS: atom_id res chain seq x y z
N MET A 1 -0.30 13.25 -4.60
CA MET A 1 0.59 12.43 -5.47
C MET A 1 -0.05 11.13 -5.94
N PHE A 2 -0.79 10.42 -5.06
CA PHE A 2 -1.34 9.10 -5.35
C PHE A 2 -2.29 9.07 -6.55
N ASP A 3 -3.00 10.16 -6.82
CA ASP A 3 -3.81 10.35 -8.04
C ASP A 3 -3.07 10.23 -9.37
N LYS A 4 -1.76 10.47 -9.36
CA LYS A 4 -0.94 10.44 -10.56
C LYS A 4 -0.36 9.06 -10.83
N ILE A 5 -0.59 8.10 -9.94
CA ILE A 5 -0.03 6.74 -10.05
C ILE A 5 -0.66 6.02 -11.24
N LYS A 6 0.17 5.29 -11.99
CA LYS A 6 -0.23 4.45 -13.13
C LYS A 6 0.67 3.21 -13.16
N PRO A 7 0.22 2.07 -13.73
CA PRO A 7 1.06 0.87 -13.87
C PRO A 7 2.40 1.17 -14.55
N GLY A 8 3.54 0.75 -14.02
CA GLY A 8 4.87 1.10 -14.52
C GLY A 8 5.45 2.40 -13.93
N HIS A 9 4.73 3.08 -13.04
CA HIS A 9 5.37 4.07 -12.15
C HIS A 9 6.11 3.35 -11.02
N VAL A 10 7.08 4.03 -10.41
CA VAL A 10 7.84 3.54 -9.27
C VAL A 10 7.49 4.33 -8.02
N LEU A 11 7.20 3.62 -6.94
CA LEU A 11 7.21 4.15 -5.59
C LEU A 11 8.60 3.93 -5.01
N ARG A 12 9.30 5.02 -4.72
CA ARG A 12 10.62 4.98 -4.09
C ARG A 12 10.52 5.36 -2.64
N PHE A 13 10.83 4.43 -1.75
CA PHE A 13 10.81 4.64 -0.30
C PHE A 13 12.20 5.10 0.17
N ASN A 14 12.39 6.40 0.37
CA ASN A 14 13.72 6.95 0.71
C ASN A 14 14.15 6.67 2.17
N GLY A 15 13.25 6.18 3.02
CA GLY A 15 13.56 5.70 4.36
C GLY A 15 13.61 4.18 4.38
N THR A 16 12.63 3.58 5.04
CA THR A 16 12.54 2.12 5.24
C THR A 16 11.83 1.46 4.06
N ASP A 17 12.35 0.33 3.59
CA ASP A 17 11.62 -0.50 2.62
C ASP A 17 10.43 -1.16 3.32
N PRO A 18 9.18 -0.97 2.85
CA PRO A 18 8.05 -1.66 3.43
C PRO A 18 8.17 -3.18 3.35
N GLY A 19 8.89 -3.74 2.37
CA GLY A 19 9.10 -5.19 2.25
C GLY A 19 9.91 -5.81 3.39
N ASP A 20 10.75 -5.00 4.05
CA ASP A 20 11.64 -5.46 5.12
C ASP A 20 11.02 -5.21 6.51
N ILE A 21 9.85 -4.55 6.58
CA ILE A 21 9.09 -4.39 7.81
C ILE A 21 8.36 -5.69 8.12
N ALA A 22 8.88 -6.41 9.10
CA ALA A 22 8.25 -7.56 9.69
C ALA A 22 7.39 -7.14 10.89
N PRO A 23 6.25 -7.79 11.11
CA PRO A 23 5.56 -7.62 12.38
C PRO A 23 6.42 -8.10 13.54
N PRO A 24 6.37 -7.44 14.71
CA PRO A 24 6.98 -7.99 15.91
C PRO A 24 6.36 -9.36 16.21
N ALA A 25 7.18 -10.28 16.72
CA ALA A 25 6.71 -11.61 17.11
C ALA A 25 5.50 -11.46 18.05
N ALA A 26 4.45 -12.26 17.83
CA ALA A 26 3.29 -12.28 18.70
C ALA A 26 3.72 -12.75 20.09
N THR A 27 3.97 -11.81 21.01
CA THR A 27 4.41 -12.12 22.37
C THR A 27 3.28 -12.49 23.32
N ALA A 28 2.02 -12.41 22.88
CA ALA A 28 0.88 -12.74 23.74
C ALA A 28 0.38 -14.16 23.47
N LEU A 29 0.39 -14.98 24.51
CA LEU A 29 -0.46 -16.16 24.62
C LEU A 29 -1.91 -15.67 24.80
N GLY A 30 -2.60 -15.48 23.69
CA GLY A 30 -3.99 -15.00 23.67
C GLY A 30 -4.22 -14.03 22.50
N ASN A 31 -5.12 -14.39 21.60
CA ASN A 31 -5.60 -13.51 20.54
C ASN A 31 -6.61 -12.53 21.14
N ASP A 32 -6.15 -11.53 21.89
CA ASP A 32 -7.03 -10.44 22.29
C ASP A 32 -7.25 -9.49 21.11
N ILE A 33 -8.22 -9.86 20.28
CA ILE A 33 -8.66 -9.11 19.11
C ILE A 33 -9.34 -7.77 19.47
N THR A 34 -9.58 -7.50 20.76
CA THR A 34 -10.31 -6.33 21.27
C THR A 34 -9.42 -5.15 21.66
N ALA A 35 -8.11 -5.35 21.76
CA ALA A 35 -7.17 -4.28 22.07
C ALA A 35 -6.62 -3.63 20.79
N GLU A 36 -6.90 -2.34 20.58
CA GLU A 36 -6.10 -1.57 19.62
C GLU A 36 -4.69 -1.36 20.18
N THR A 37 -3.66 -1.65 19.40
CA THR A 37 -2.27 -1.56 19.84
C THR A 37 -1.54 -0.51 19.03
N LEU A 38 -0.83 0.39 19.69
CA LEU A 38 0.01 1.37 19.00
C LEU A 38 1.15 0.64 18.26
N TRP A 39 1.24 0.88 16.97
CA TRP A 39 2.31 0.38 16.11
C TRP A 39 3.54 1.28 16.23
N THR A 40 4.51 0.83 17.03
CA THR A 40 5.76 1.57 17.26
C THR A 40 6.94 1.01 16.46
N ALA A 41 6.84 -0.22 15.94
CA ALA A 41 7.90 -0.85 15.17
C ALA A 41 8.02 -0.20 13.77
N GLN A 42 9.14 0.48 13.52
CA GLN A 42 9.52 0.99 12.18
C GLN A 42 8.39 1.79 11.48
N SER A 43 7.63 2.55 12.27
CA SER A 43 6.42 3.24 11.82
C SER A 43 6.69 4.44 10.91
N VAL A 44 7.94 4.91 10.80
CA VAL A 44 8.31 5.99 9.88
C VAL A 44 8.84 5.39 8.58
N LEU A 45 8.07 5.50 7.49
CA LEU A 45 8.58 5.17 6.13
C LEU A 45 9.43 6.31 5.57
N GLY A 46 9.18 7.53 6.03
CA GLY A 46 9.85 8.72 5.54
C GLY A 46 9.25 9.21 4.23
N ARG A 47 10.09 9.81 3.37
CA ARG A 47 9.63 10.38 2.10
C ARG A 47 9.45 9.29 1.05
N VAL A 48 8.25 9.20 0.50
CA VAL A 48 7.94 8.35 -0.66
C VAL A 48 7.87 9.24 -1.89
N ASP A 49 8.66 8.90 -2.92
CA ASP A 49 8.64 9.59 -4.21
C ASP A 49 7.86 8.78 -5.24
N LEU A 50 7.10 9.46 -6.10
CA LEU A 50 6.46 8.86 -7.27
C LEU A 50 7.25 9.21 -8.53
N ILE A 51 7.75 8.18 -9.20
CA ILE A 51 8.58 8.32 -10.39
C ILE A 51 7.84 7.75 -11.60
N SER A 52 7.67 8.58 -12.65
CA SER A 52 6.95 8.21 -13.87
C SER A 52 7.78 7.39 -14.86
N HIS A 53 9.08 7.69 -14.96
CA HIS A 53 10.03 7.05 -15.87
C HIS A 53 11.34 6.79 -15.11
N PRO A 54 11.47 5.64 -14.43
CA PRO A 54 12.72 5.28 -13.78
C PRO A 54 13.85 5.09 -14.80
N THR A 55 15.09 5.03 -14.34
CA THR A 55 16.29 4.83 -15.16
C THR A 55 17.07 3.59 -14.75
N GLY A 56 18.03 3.18 -15.57
CA GLY A 56 18.89 2.05 -15.28
C GLY A 56 18.09 0.74 -15.30
N PRO A 57 18.42 -0.23 -14.42
CA PRO A 57 17.81 -1.57 -14.46
C PRO A 57 16.27 -1.60 -14.37
N LEU A 58 15.65 -0.53 -13.84
CA LEU A 58 14.20 -0.44 -13.68
C LEU A 58 13.47 0.09 -14.92
N ALA A 59 14.18 0.73 -15.86
CA ALA A 59 13.59 1.42 -17.01
C ALA A 59 12.77 0.47 -17.89
N ASP A 60 13.37 -0.64 -18.33
CA ASP A 60 12.74 -1.60 -19.23
C ASP A 60 11.61 -2.37 -18.53
N MET A 61 11.79 -2.70 -17.24
CA MET A 61 10.76 -3.35 -16.43
C MET A 61 9.51 -2.47 -16.32
N ALA A 62 9.70 -1.19 -15.99
CA ALA A 62 8.63 -0.21 -15.92
C ALA A 62 7.95 0.02 -17.29
N ALA A 63 8.73 0.02 -18.38
CA ALA A 63 8.21 0.13 -19.75
C ALA A 63 7.31 -1.06 -20.10
N GLU A 64 7.74 -2.28 -19.77
CA GLU A 64 6.98 -3.50 -20.03
C GLU A 64 5.66 -3.50 -19.26
N VAL A 65 5.70 -3.14 -17.97
CA VAL A 65 4.51 -3.02 -17.12
C VAL A 65 3.56 -1.97 -17.70
N ALA A 66 4.08 -0.80 -18.09
CA ALA A 66 3.26 0.25 -18.71
C ALA A 66 2.63 -0.23 -20.03
N LYS A 67 3.38 -0.93 -20.88
CA LYS A 67 2.92 -1.47 -22.17
C LYS A 67 1.80 -2.50 -21.99
N LYS A 68 1.95 -3.43 -21.05
CA LYS A 68 1.03 -4.56 -20.88
C LYS A 68 -0.19 -4.22 -20.04
N LEU A 69 -0.10 -3.25 -19.13
CA LEU A 69 -1.14 -2.96 -18.15
C LEU A 69 -1.80 -1.58 -18.29
N ARG A 70 -1.38 -0.73 -19.24
CA ARG A 70 -2.08 0.52 -19.57
C ARG A 70 -2.78 0.40 -20.92
N PRO A 71 -4.12 0.44 -20.95
CA PRO A 71 -4.85 0.55 -22.20
C PRO A 71 -4.45 1.81 -22.98
N GLY A 72 -4.14 1.66 -24.27
CA GLY A 72 -3.96 2.80 -25.19
C GLY A 72 -2.71 3.66 -24.99
N ILE A 73 -1.67 3.16 -24.30
CA ILE A 73 -0.41 3.91 -24.19
C ILE A 73 0.27 4.05 -25.57
N SER A 74 0.62 5.29 -25.96
CA SER A 74 1.26 5.56 -27.25
C SER A 74 2.70 5.04 -27.30
N LEU A 75 3.19 4.71 -28.50
CA LEU A 75 4.58 4.29 -28.72
C LEU A 75 5.57 5.36 -28.25
N THR A 76 5.28 6.64 -28.49
CA THR A 76 6.09 7.76 -27.99
C THR A 76 6.17 7.78 -26.47
N ARG A 77 5.06 7.48 -25.79
CA ARG A 77 5.02 7.41 -24.32
C ARG A 77 5.70 6.15 -23.79
N LEU A 78 5.73 5.05 -24.54
CA LEU A 78 6.52 3.87 -24.20
C LEU A 78 8.02 4.13 -24.38
N ALA A 79 8.40 4.78 -25.48
CA ALA A 79 9.78 5.14 -25.76
C ALA A 79 10.39 6.03 -24.66
N SER A 80 9.58 6.89 -23.99
CA SER A 80 10.06 7.70 -22.87
C SER A 80 10.42 6.90 -21.61
N TYR A 81 10.08 5.60 -21.53
CA TYR A 81 10.58 4.71 -20.48
C TYR A 81 11.97 4.14 -20.77
N SER A 82 12.34 3.95 -22.04
CA SER A 82 13.61 3.36 -22.46
C SER A 82 14.78 4.31 -22.22
N ASP A 83 15.93 3.79 -21.77
CA ASP A 83 17.14 4.59 -21.57
C ASP A 83 17.71 5.14 -22.89
N THR A 84 17.45 4.50 -24.03
CA THR A 84 18.02 4.86 -25.35
C THR A 84 17.42 6.13 -25.96
N VAL A 85 16.20 6.52 -25.57
CA VAL A 85 15.46 7.67 -26.18
C VAL A 85 15.37 8.87 -25.22
N LYS A 86 16.01 8.82 -24.05
CA LYS A 86 15.86 9.84 -23.00
C LYS A 86 16.65 11.11 -23.30
N ALA A 87 15.95 12.23 -23.50
CA ALA A 87 16.47 13.53 -23.08
C ALA A 87 16.34 13.61 -21.54
N HIS A 88 17.47 13.55 -20.84
CA HIS A 88 17.52 13.50 -19.38
C HIS A 88 17.21 14.88 -18.77
N THR A 89 15.95 15.15 -18.41
CA THR A 89 15.59 16.29 -17.56
C THR A 89 14.86 15.82 -16.30
N SER A 90 15.18 16.44 -15.16
CA SER A 90 14.60 16.13 -13.83
C SER A 90 13.08 16.32 -13.78
N GLN A 91 12.54 17.20 -14.62
CA GLN A 91 11.12 17.54 -14.69
C GLN A 91 10.22 16.43 -15.28
N ASN A 92 10.78 15.47 -16.03
CA ASN A 92 10.00 14.42 -16.71
C ASN A 92 9.83 13.12 -15.91
N ARG A 93 10.44 13.02 -14.72
CA ARG A 93 10.54 11.76 -13.96
C ARG A 93 9.85 11.81 -12.61
N PHE A 94 9.89 12.94 -11.90
CA PHE A 94 9.26 13.09 -10.60
C PHE A 94 7.82 13.61 -10.74
N LEU A 95 6.85 12.88 -10.19
CA LEU A 95 5.43 13.28 -10.22
C LEU A 95 4.95 13.90 -8.90
N GLY A 96 5.76 13.78 -7.85
CA GLY A 96 5.48 14.28 -6.51
C GLY A 96 6.08 13.38 -5.43
N ALA A 97 6.09 13.89 -4.21
CA ALA A 97 6.48 13.18 -3.01
C ALA A 97 5.48 13.44 -1.89
N THR A 98 5.49 12.56 -0.89
CA THR A 98 4.78 12.78 0.37
C THR A 98 5.56 12.11 1.49
N LEU A 99 5.42 12.66 2.70
CA LEU A 99 5.83 11.94 3.90
C LEU A 99 4.78 10.88 4.22
N CYS A 100 5.25 9.66 4.47
CA CYS A 100 4.41 8.54 4.86
C CYS A 100 4.90 7.94 6.17
N ASP A 101 3.94 7.45 6.93
CA ASP A 101 4.15 6.51 8.01
C ASP A 101 3.60 5.12 7.62
N PHE A 102 3.94 4.11 8.41
CA PHE A 102 3.54 2.72 8.25
C PHE A 102 2.76 2.20 9.45
N VAL A 103 1.75 1.38 9.16
CA VAL A 103 1.10 0.53 10.14
C VAL A 103 1.04 -0.89 9.59
N GLY A 104 1.55 -1.85 10.36
CA GLY A 104 1.66 -3.24 9.93
C GLY A 104 0.49 -4.13 10.37
N TYR A 105 0.33 -5.23 9.63
CA TYR A 105 -0.51 -6.36 10.04
C TYR A 105 0.12 -7.12 11.20
N VAL A 106 -0.66 -7.48 12.23
CA VAL A 106 -0.31 -8.56 13.16
C VAL A 106 -1.52 -9.46 13.30
N ASP A 107 -1.27 -10.76 13.24
CA ASP A 107 -2.31 -11.77 13.32
C ASP A 107 -3.12 -11.62 14.63
N GLY A 108 -4.45 -11.63 14.50
CA GLY A 108 -5.36 -11.52 15.64
C GLY A 108 -5.32 -10.17 16.37
N ARG A 109 -4.84 -9.09 15.75
CA ARG A 109 -4.80 -7.75 16.39
C ARG A 109 -5.25 -6.64 15.46
N SER A 110 -5.69 -5.54 16.05
CA SER A 110 -5.84 -4.25 15.38
C SER A 110 -4.70 -3.34 15.80
N ASN A 111 -3.84 -2.97 14.85
CA ASN A 111 -2.74 -2.04 15.12
C ASN A 111 -3.08 -0.68 14.56
N TYR A 112 -2.65 0.39 15.22
CA TYR A 112 -2.81 1.74 14.72
C TYR A 112 -1.56 2.58 14.85
N ILE A 113 -1.49 3.64 14.05
CA ILE A 113 -0.54 4.72 14.24
C ILE A 113 -1.29 6.05 14.42
N ALA A 114 -0.82 6.89 15.34
CA ALA A 114 -1.31 8.25 15.51
C ALA A 114 -0.44 9.23 14.69
N THR A 115 -1.04 9.87 13.69
CA THR A 115 -0.28 10.70 12.74
C THR A 115 -1.20 11.62 11.91
N ASP A 116 -0.66 12.75 11.46
CA ASP A 116 -1.25 13.66 10.48
C ASP A 116 -0.81 13.36 9.03
N ARG A 117 0.14 12.44 8.84
CA ARG A 117 0.72 12.10 7.53
C ARG A 117 -0.14 11.11 6.73
N ALA A 118 0.24 10.90 5.49
CA ALA A 118 -0.23 9.74 4.75
C ALA A 118 0.26 8.45 5.45
N VAL A 119 -0.56 7.42 5.44
CA VAL A 119 -0.24 6.12 6.05
C VAL A 119 -0.33 5.06 4.97
N ILE A 120 0.74 4.26 4.86
CA ILE A 120 0.82 3.09 3.99
C ILE A 120 0.82 1.84 4.86
N SER A 121 0.13 0.81 4.41
CA SER A 121 0.13 -0.51 5.04
C SER A 121 0.27 -1.57 3.94
N LYS A 122 0.68 -2.79 4.29
CA LYS A 122 0.82 -3.93 3.38
C LYS A 122 0.22 -5.19 4.01
N ASP A 123 0.27 -6.30 3.28
CA ASP A 123 -0.17 -7.64 3.72
C ASP A 123 -1.69 -7.76 3.95
N PHE A 124 -2.47 -7.17 3.05
CA PHE A 124 -3.93 -7.29 3.08
C PHE A 124 -4.40 -8.64 2.55
N SER A 125 -4.93 -9.48 3.44
CA SER A 125 -5.60 -10.75 3.16
C SER A 125 -7.09 -10.71 3.50
N GLY A 126 -7.76 -9.59 3.18
CA GLY A 126 -9.15 -9.31 3.59
C GLY A 126 -9.28 -8.26 4.70
N CYS A 127 -8.14 -7.81 5.24
CA CYS A 127 -8.03 -6.79 6.28
C CYS A 127 -8.55 -5.42 5.85
N LEU A 128 -8.85 -4.59 6.84
CA LEU A 128 -9.37 -3.24 6.70
C LEU A 128 -8.28 -2.21 6.98
N MET A 129 -8.37 -1.08 6.28
CA MET A 129 -7.78 0.15 6.75
C MET A 129 -8.86 1.09 7.28
N VAL A 130 -8.62 1.65 8.46
CA VAL A 130 -9.57 2.53 9.15
C VAL A 130 -8.87 3.82 9.56
N SER A 131 -9.47 4.96 9.27
CA SER A 131 -9.08 6.26 9.83
C SER A 131 -10.13 6.75 10.82
N TYR A 132 -9.68 7.23 11.96
CA TYR A 132 -10.53 7.67 13.08
C TYR A 132 -9.81 8.73 13.92
N ARG A 133 -10.52 9.32 14.88
CA ARG A 133 -9.98 10.27 15.85
C ARG A 133 -10.34 9.86 17.26
N VAL A 134 -9.40 10.03 18.19
CA VAL A 134 -9.61 9.89 19.63
C VAL A 134 -8.99 11.10 20.29
N GLY A 135 -9.75 11.84 21.10
CA GLY A 135 -9.27 13.08 21.71
C GLY A 135 -8.77 14.12 20.69
N GLY A 136 -9.37 14.17 19.49
CA GLY A 136 -8.97 15.07 18.41
C GLY A 136 -7.75 14.62 17.59
N GLN A 137 -7.02 13.60 18.03
CA GLN A 137 -5.84 13.08 17.33
C GLN A 137 -6.24 12.06 16.26
N ARG A 138 -5.78 12.27 15.01
CA ARG A 138 -5.98 11.31 13.92
C ARG A 138 -5.17 10.03 14.15
N ARG A 139 -5.82 8.90 13.94
CA ARG A 139 -5.24 7.55 13.94
C ARG A 139 -5.60 6.82 12.65
N VAL A 140 -4.72 5.95 12.20
CA VAL A 140 -4.96 5.01 11.10
C VAL A 140 -4.63 3.61 11.56
N ALA A 141 -5.60 2.70 11.46
CA ALA A 141 -5.48 1.32 11.85
C ALA A 141 -5.43 0.36 10.67
N HIS A 142 -4.65 -0.70 10.84
CA HIS A 142 -4.76 -1.96 10.12
C HIS A 142 -5.51 -2.92 11.04
N SER A 143 -6.74 -3.29 10.65
CA SER A 143 -7.59 -4.20 11.41
C SER A 143 -7.82 -5.47 10.61
N ALA A 144 -7.48 -6.63 11.18
CA ALA A 144 -7.68 -7.89 10.51
C ALA A 144 -9.18 -8.19 10.34
N ALA A 145 -9.61 -8.54 9.14
CA ALA A 145 -10.98 -8.98 8.89
C ALA A 145 -10.92 -10.38 8.28
N SER A 146 -11.55 -11.32 8.96
CA SER A 146 -11.55 -12.75 8.62
C SER A 146 -12.99 -13.24 8.51
N GLN A 147 -13.20 -14.32 7.76
CA GLN A 147 -14.46 -15.06 7.80
C GLN A 147 -14.53 -16.03 9.00
N ASP A 148 -13.40 -16.27 9.65
CA ASP A 148 -13.31 -17.01 10.92
C ASP A 148 -13.63 -16.05 12.09
N PRO A 149 -14.72 -16.26 12.85
CA PRO A 149 -15.09 -15.41 13.98
C PRO A 149 -13.99 -15.25 15.03
N ALA A 150 -13.11 -16.24 15.21
CA ALA A 150 -12.00 -16.17 16.16
C ALA A 150 -10.84 -15.25 15.69
N ARG A 151 -10.85 -14.87 14.40
CA ARG A 151 -9.84 -14.01 13.76
C ARG A 151 -10.45 -12.76 13.14
N ASP A 152 -11.77 -12.61 13.21
CA ASP A 152 -12.47 -11.44 12.71
C ASP A 152 -12.35 -10.29 13.71
N CYS A 153 -11.33 -9.45 13.50
CA CYS A 153 -11.11 -8.30 14.36
C CYS A 153 -12.08 -7.15 14.02
N LYS A 154 -12.95 -7.29 13.01
CA LYS A 154 -13.90 -6.24 12.64
C LYS A 154 -14.77 -5.85 13.83
N GLN A 155 -15.57 -6.77 14.37
CA GLN A 155 -16.50 -6.45 15.45
C GLN A 155 -15.79 -6.06 16.75
N ALA A 156 -14.66 -6.71 17.05
CA ALA A 156 -13.85 -6.40 18.21
C ALA A 156 -13.30 -4.96 18.14
N PHE A 157 -12.77 -4.56 16.99
CA PHE A 157 -12.29 -3.20 16.77
C PHE A 157 -13.41 -2.16 16.84
N LEU A 158 -14.63 -2.49 16.41
CA LEU A 158 -15.79 -1.61 16.58
C LEU A 158 -16.08 -1.33 18.06
N THR A 159 -16.08 -2.38 18.89
CA THR A 159 -16.28 -2.24 20.33
C THR A 159 -15.18 -1.37 20.94
N THR A 160 -13.93 -1.53 20.50
CA THR A 160 -12.81 -0.69 20.93
C THR A 160 -13.05 0.79 20.58
N LEU A 161 -13.41 1.08 19.33
CA LEU A 161 -13.67 2.46 18.89
C LEU A 161 -14.82 3.10 19.67
N GLN A 162 -15.90 2.35 19.94
CA GLN A 162 -17.03 2.81 20.73
C GLN A 162 -16.61 3.10 22.18
N GLY A 163 -15.89 2.16 22.83
CA GLY A 163 -15.41 2.33 24.21
C GLY A 163 -14.47 3.53 24.38
N GLN A 164 -13.76 3.92 23.32
CA GLN A 164 -12.88 5.09 23.32
C GLN A 164 -13.58 6.40 22.96
N ASN A 165 -14.89 6.39 22.69
CA ASN A 165 -15.62 7.52 22.12
C ASN A 165 -14.93 8.05 20.85
N ALA A 166 -14.40 7.15 20.03
CA ALA A 166 -13.68 7.50 18.82
C ALA A 166 -14.64 8.01 17.73
N GLN A 167 -14.24 9.09 17.06
CA GLN A 167 -14.91 9.53 15.83
C GLN A 167 -14.29 8.78 14.65
N GLN A 168 -14.99 7.81 14.10
CA GLN A 168 -14.60 7.21 12.83
C GLN A 168 -14.69 8.24 11.70
N LEU A 169 -13.66 8.28 10.85
CA LEU A 169 -13.64 9.13 9.65
C LEU A 169 -13.97 8.32 8.40
N SER A 170 -13.28 7.19 8.21
CA SER A 170 -13.41 6.35 7.03
C SER A 170 -12.84 4.95 7.22
N TRP A 171 -13.32 3.99 6.44
CA TRP A 171 -12.65 2.70 6.25
C TRP A 171 -12.84 2.17 4.84
N PHE A 172 -11.96 1.24 4.46
CA PHE A 172 -12.04 0.54 3.18
C PHE A 172 -11.27 -0.79 3.24
N LYS A 173 -11.52 -1.65 2.25
CA LYS A 173 -10.79 -2.89 1.99
C LYS A 173 -9.81 -2.66 0.83
N PRO A 174 -8.48 -2.67 1.06
CA PRO A 174 -7.53 -2.52 -0.04
C PRO A 174 -7.51 -3.70 -1.00
N TYR A 175 -7.91 -4.88 -0.55
CA TYR A 175 -7.92 -6.12 -1.35
C TYR A 175 -9.25 -6.86 -1.17
N THR A 176 -9.83 -7.35 -2.27
CA THR A 176 -11.03 -8.21 -2.27
C THR A 176 -10.82 -9.46 -3.12
N ASN A 177 -11.53 -10.55 -2.78
CA ASN A 177 -11.37 -11.84 -3.47
C ASN A 177 -11.78 -11.81 -4.96
N ASP A 178 -12.67 -10.88 -5.33
CA ASP A 178 -13.13 -10.69 -6.72
C ASP A 178 -12.00 -10.25 -7.66
N GLU A 179 -10.84 -9.85 -7.12
CA GLU A 179 -9.72 -9.32 -7.90
C GLU A 179 -8.71 -10.38 -8.34
N ALA A 180 -8.93 -11.66 -8.01
CA ALA A 180 -8.00 -12.76 -8.29
C ALA A 180 -7.61 -12.87 -9.77
N ALA A 181 -8.57 -12.74 -10.70
CA ALA A 181 -8.30 -12.83 -12.14
C ALA A 181 -7.39 -11.68 -12.63
N GLY A 182 -7.65 -10.46 -12.14
CA GLY A 182 -6.80 -9.32 -12.46
C GLY A 182 -5.40 -9.46 -11.86
N PHE A 183 -5.30 -10.02 -10.66
CA PHE A 183 -4.02 -10.25 -9.99
C PHE A 183 -3.15 -11.24 -10.77
N ILE A 184 -3.73 -12.32 -11.29
CA ILE A 184 -3.00 -13.30 -12.14
C ILE A 184 -2.37 -12.62 -13.35
N LEU A 185 -3.12 -11.77 -14.06
CA LEU A 185 -2.58 -11.02 -15.21
C LEU A 185 -1.40 -10.14 -14.80
N ARG A 186 -1.53 -9.41 -13.69
CA ARG A 186 -0.48 -8.50 -13.18
C ARG A 186 0.74 -9.27 -12.71
N PHE A 187 0.55 -10.40 -12.04
CA PHE A 187 1.62 -11.32 -11.67
C PHE A 187 2.33 -11.88 -12.91
N ALA A 188 1.60 -12.26 -13.96
CA ALA A 188 2.22 -12.76 -15.20
C ALA A 188 3.17 -11.74 -15.83
N VAL A 189 2.86 -10.44 -15.75
CA VAL A 189 3.74 -9.35 -16.21
C VAL A 189 4.95 -9.15 -15.28
N ALA A 190 4.76 -9.23 -13.96
CA ALA A 190 5.83 -9.04 -12.99
C ALA A 190 6.75 -10.26 -12.83
N ARG A 191 6.25 -11.47 -13.13
CA ARG A 191 6.88 -12.78 -12.87
C ARG A 191 8.35 -12.85 -13.29
N PRO A 192 8.76 -12.39 -14.48
CA PRO A 192 10.17 -12.43 -14.89
C PRO A 192 11.08 -11.57 -14.01
N HIS A 193 10.56 -10.46 -13.48
CA HIS A 193 11.31 -9.44 -12.73
C HIS A 193 11.43 -9.75 -11.24
N VAL A 194 10.64 -10.72 -10.76
CA VAL A 194 10.64 -11.20 -9.37
C VAL A 194 11.12 -12.65 -9.24
N GLY A 195 11.66 -13.26 -10.30
CA GLY A 195 12.12 -14.65 -10.27
C GLY A 195 11.00 -15.66 -9.96
N GLY A 196 9.76 -15.34 -10.33
CA GLY A 196 8.59 -16.16 -9.99
C GLY A 196 8.14 -16.10 -8.53
N GLN A 197 8.75 -15.27 -7.68
CA GLN A 197 8.45 -15.19 -6.26
C GLN A 197 7.22 -14.30 -5.99
N LEU A 198 6.11 -14.92 -5.60
CA LEU A 198 4.84 -14.22 -5.34
C LEU A 198 4.92 -13.24 -4.16
N ASN A 199 5.70 -13.58 -3.13
CA ASN A 199 5.91 -12.74 -1.93
C ASN A 199 6.66 -11.43 -2.22
N ARG A 200 7.19 -11.24 -3.44
CA ARG A 200 7.74 -9.95 -3.89
C ARG A 200 6.67 -9.03 -4.49
N MET A 201 5.42 -9.47 -4.55
CA MET A 201 4.26 -8.64 -4.89
C MET A 201 3.44 -8.37 -3.63
N THR A 202 2.88 -7.17 -3.55
CA THR A 202 1.96 -6.82 -2.46
C THR A 202 0.93 -5.80 -2.92
N THR A 203 -0.15 -5.71 -2.17
CA THR A 203 -1.13 -4.62 -2.26
C THR A 203 -0.89 -3.70 -1.09
N PHE A 204 -0.49 -2.46 -1.37
CA PHE A 204 -0.42 -1.41 -0.38
C PHE A 204 -1.80 -0.77 -0.20
N GLY A 205 -2.28 -0.74 1.03
CA GLY A 205 -3.38 0.13 1.42
C GLY A 205 -2.83 1.50 1.81
N VAL A 206 -3.47 2.59 1.35
CA VAL A 206 -3.02 3.95 1.62
C VAL A 206 -4.19 4.82 2.08
N VAL A 207 -3.99 5.58 3.17
CA VAL A 207 -4.84 6.70 3.57
C VAL A 207 -3.99 7.97 3.55
N THR A 208 -4.40 8.93 2.74
CA THR A 208 -3.73 10.24 2.68
C THR A 208 -4.04 11.09 3.91
N SER A 209 -3.27 12.17 4.11
CA SER A 209 -3.55 13.15 5.16
C SER A 209 -4.92 13.85 4.98
N THR A 210 -5.42 13.94 3.74
CA THR A 210 -6.73 14.50 3.40
C THR A 210 -7.89 13.51 3.54
N GLY A 211 -7.60 12.23 3.80
CA GLY A 211 -8.62 11.18 3.98
C GLY A 211 -8.96 10.39 2.72
N ASP A 212 -8.35 10.70 1.57
CA ASP A 212 -8.46 9.85 0.37
C ASP A 212 -7.80 8.49 0.59
N ALA A 213 -8.38 7.45 -0.02
CA ALA A 213 -7.94 6.07 0.08
C ALA A 213 -7.49 5.49 -1.27
N TYR A 214 -6.44 4.67 -1.25
CA TYR A 214 -5.93 3.97 -2.44
C TYR A 214 -5.54 2.54 -2.10
N ALA A 215 -5.73 1.64 -3.08
CA ALA A 215 -5.10 0.33 -3.11
C ALA A 215 -4.08 0.32 -4.25
N ILE A 216 -2.81 0.07 -3.94
CA ILE A 216 -1.71 0.12 -4.89
C ILE A 216 -1.06 -1.25 -4.94
N GLU A 217 -1.26 -1.98 -6.02
CA GLU A 217 -0.51 -3.20 -6.26
C GLU A 217 0.84 -2.86 -6.86
N ALA A 218 1.89 -3.43 -6.28
CA ALA A 218 3.25 -3.23 -6.74
C ALA A 218 4.11 -4.46 -6.48
N PHE A 219 5.27 -4.51 -7.11
CA PHE A 219 6.28 -5.53 -6.85
C PHE A 219 7.65 -4.91 -6.59
N LYS A 220 8.47 -5.59 -5.79
CA LYS A 220 9.89 -5.26 -5.56
C LYS A 220 10.75 -6.05 -6.55
N PRO A 221 11.28 -5.42 -7.62
CA PRO A 221 12.11 -6.11 -8.61
C PRO A 221 13.37 -6.71 -7.98
N LEU A 222 13.90 -7.81 -8.53
CA LEU A 222 15.20 -8.36 -8.10
C LEU A 222 16.36 -7.40 -8.37
N ALA A 223 16.28 -6.63 -9.45
CA ALA A 223 17.30 -5.67 -9.86
C ALA A 223 17.16 -4.29 -9.16
N ALA A 224 16.26 -4.14 -8.20
CA ALA A 224 16.08 -2.88 -7.49
C ALA A 224 17.32 -2.57 -6.64
N VAL A 225 17.95 -1.44 -6.92
CA VAL A 225 19.13 -0.94 -6.18
C VAL A 225 18.73 -0.14 -4.94
N GLN A 226 17.51 0.38 -4.93
CA GLN A 226 16.90 1.11 -3.81
C GLN A 226 15.62 0.41 -3.38
N ASN A 227 14.91 0.97 -2.40
CA ASN A 227 13.59 0.52 -1.96
C ASN A 227 12.51 0.90 -2.98
N ASP A 228 12.70 0.47 -4.22
CA ASP A 228 11.88 0.81 -5.38
C ASP A 228 10.86 -0.29 -5.65
N TRP A 229 9.60 0.10 -5.69
CA TRP A 229 8.46 -0.77 -6.00
C TRP A 229 7.80 -0.33 -7.30
N ILE A 230 7.71 -1.22 -8.29
CA ILE A 230 7.05 -0.95 -9.56
C ILE A 230 5.56 -1.24 -9.41
N VAL A 231 4.72 -0.24 -9.67
CA VAL A 231 3.27 -0.33 -9.58
C VAL A 231 2.71 -1.15 -10.74
N THR A 232 1.82 -2.09 -10.48
CA THR A 232 1.09 -2.87 -11.50
C THR A 232 -0.37 -2.49 -11.59
N ALA A 233 -0.96 -1.96 -10.51
CA ALA A 233 -2.29 -1.37 -10.51
C ALA A 233 -2.44 -0.33 -9.40
N VAL A 234 -3.35 0.62 -9.61
CA VAL A 234 -3.84 1.52 -8.58
C VAL A 234 -5.35 1.59 -8.68
N ARG A 235 -6.03 1.58 -7.53
CA ARG A 235 -7.49 1.65 -7.43
C ARG A 235 -7.87 2.64 -6.34
N ARG A 236 -9.03 3.26 -6.51
CA ARG A 236 -9.74 4.01 -5.47
C ARG A 236 -10.83 3.09 -4.90
N PRO A 237 -10.58 2.40 -3.78
CA PRO A 237 -11.59 1.55 -3.17
C PRO A 237 -12.77 2.39 -2.68
N GLN A 238 -13.94 1.76 -2.57
CA GLN A 238 -15.11 2.43 -1.98
C GLN A 238 -14.82 2.77 -0.52
N ILE A 239 -14.83 4.06 -0.21
CA ILE A 239 -14.69 4.57 1.14
C ILE A 239 -16.05 4.47 1.84
N ARG A 240 -16.04 3.96 3.07
CA ARG A 240 -17.22 3.89 3.92
C ARG A 240 -17.03 4.75 5.15
N THR A 241 -18.00 5.62 5.42
CA THR A 241 -18.00 6.54 6.58
C THR A 241 -18.85 6.01 7.74
N SER A 242 -19.67 5.00 7.48
CA SER A 242 -20.38 4.21 8.49
C SER A 242 -19.97 2.74 8.44
N TRP A 243 -20.10 2.06 9.57
CA TRP A 243 -19.76 0.63 9.70
C TRP A 243 -20.91 -0.32 9.34
N THR A 244 -22.13 0.20 9.21
CA THR A 244 -23.29 -0.52 8.69
C THR A 244 -23.05 -0.88 7.23
N VAL A 245 -23.09 -2.18 6.93
CA VAL A 245 -22.99 -2.73 5.57
C VAL A 245 -24.36 -2.70 4.92
#